data_AF-A0A4Q3G7D6-F1
#
_entry.id   AF-A0A4Q3G7D6-F1
#
_cell.length_a   1.000
_cell.length_b   1.000
_cell.length_c   1.000
_cell.angle_alpha   90.00
_cell.angle_beta   90.00
_cell.angle_gamma   90.00
#
_symmetry.space_group_name_H-M   'P 1'
#
loop_
_entity.id
_entity.type
_entity.pdbx_description
1 polymer ?
#
loop_
_entity_poly.entity_id
_entity_poly.type
_entity_poly.pdbx_seq_one_letter_code
_entity_poly.pdbx_strand_id
1 'polypeptide(L)'
;DVSPAVLATRIDALFANSATPTRTQSEKQFLEAFLRQYADVGLIIDLVVGAAFLTLLMIVINTMVFAVRERTFEIGVLKTLGFSGKRILALVLGETLIIFVLGGLLGIILAKTATVLAGPALGLVFSPTVFMESALLVILLGLMTGLIPAIGAMRVPITAAFRAR
;
A
#
# COMPACT_ATOMS: atom_id res chain seq x y z
N ASP A 1 42.36 25.98 23.05
CA ASP A 1 41.29 25.62 22.09
C ASP A 1 40.01 25.26 22.82
N VAL A 2 38.97 26.08 22.70
CA VAL A 2 37.67 25.85 23.37
C VAL A 2 36.79 25.01 22.44
N SER A 3 36.13 23.98 22.98
CA SER A 3 35.27 23.12 22.17
C SER A 3 34.02 23.88 21.68
N PRO A 4 33.57 23.65 20.44
CA PRO A 4 32.41 24.35 19.87
C PRO A 4 31.13 24.23 20.71
N ALA A 5 30.94 23.10 21.40
CA ALA A 5 29.81 22.87 22.28
C ALA A 5 29.81 23.79 23.50
N VAL A 6 30.99 24.04 24.09
CA VAL A 6 31.13 24.94 25.25
C VAL A 6 30.92 26.39 24.84
N LEU A 7 31.33 26.77 23.62
CA LEU A 7 31.10 28.10 23.08
C LEU A 7 29.61 28.37 22.85
N ALA A 8 28.88 27.41 22.27
CA ALA A 8 27.43 27.50 22.05
C ALA A 8 26.67 27.74 23.36
N THR A 9 26.94 26.95 24.40
CA THR A 9 26.31 27.11 25.73
C THR A 9 26.63 28.47 26.36
N ARG A 10 27.84 29.00 26.17
CA ARG A 10 28.21 30.33 26.68
C ARG A 10 27.45 31.45 25.97
N ILE A 11 27.28 31.35 24.65
CA ILE A 11 26.50 32.30 23.87
C ILE A 11 25.04 32.28 24.34
N ASP A 12 24.44 31.11 24.46
CA ASP A 12 23.05 30.99 24.91
C ASP A 12 22.84 31.48 26.35
N ALA A 13 23.82 31.28 27.23
CA ALA A 13 23.77 31.80 28.60
C ALA A 13 23.77 33.34 28.66
N LEU A 14 24.45 34.02 27.72
CA LEU A 14 24.45 35.49 27.64
C LEU A 14 23.09 36.06 27.23
N PHE A 15 22.31 35.32 26.44
CA PHE A 15 21.00 35.74 25.95
C PHE A 15 19.82 35.12 26.71
N ALA A 16 20.06 34.26 27.69
CA ALA A 16 19.02 33.52 28.43
C ALA A 16 17.96 34.41 29.11
N ASN A 17 18.33 35.60 29.58
CA ASN A 17 17.43 36.58 30.20
C ASN A 17 17.12 37.79 29.31
N SER A 18 17.42 37.70 28.02
CA SER A 18 17.12 38.77 27.06
C SER A 18 15.71 38.61 26.49
N ALA A 19 15.18 39.67 25.87
CA ALA A 19 13.88 39.64 25.20
C ALA A 19 13.82 38.62 24.03
N THR A 20 14.96 38.10 23.57
CA THR A 20 15.08 37.11 22.50
C THR A 20 16.10 36.02 22.87
N PRO A 21 15.71 35.02 23.68
CA PRO A 21 16.60 33.92 24.04
C PRO A 21 17.04 33.14 22.78
N THR A 22 18.33 32.89 22.67
CA THR A 22 18.92 32.18 21.51
C THR A 22 19.12 30.70 21.84
N ARG A 23 19.04 29.87 20.79
CA ARG A 23 19.54 28.49 20.81
C ARG A 23 20.62 28.35 19.76
N THR A 24 21.85 28.30 20.20
CA THR A 24 23.02 28.12 19.37
C THR A 24 23.26 26.63 19.23
N GLN A 25 23.00 26.10 18.05
CA GLN A 25 23.22 24.70 17.72
C GLN A 25 24.18 24.60 16.55
N SER A 26 25.00 23.56 16.56
CA SER A 26 25.86 23.26 15.41
C SER A 26 24.99 22.95 14.18
N GLU A 27 25.51 23.26 12.99
CA GLU A 27 24.85 22.95 11.73
C GLU A 27 24.48 21.45 11.63
N LYS A 28 25.38 20.58 12.11
CA LYS A 28 25.14 19.14 12.18
C LYS A 28 23.95 18.79 13.07
N GLN A 29 23.84 19.40 14.25
CA GLN A 29 22.76 19.14 15.20
C GLN A 29 21.41 19.71 14.73
N PHE A 30 21.43 20.83 14.01
CA PHE A 30 20.26 21.35 13.29
C PHE A 30 19.81 20.37 12.21
N LEU A 31 20.72 19.93 11.33
CA LEU A 31 20.38 19.01 10.25
C LEU A 31 19.84 17.67 10.79
N GLU A 32 20.44 17.12 11.86
CA GLU A 32 19.95 15.91 12.52
C GLU A 32 18.51 16.08 13.07
N ALA A 33 18.19 17.22 13.66
CA ALA A 33 16.83 17.50 14.14
C ALA A 33 15.81 17.56 12.99
N PHE A 34 16.16 18.20 11.87
CA PHE A 34 15.32 18.21 10.67
C PHE A 34 15.13 16.81 10.08
N LEU A 35 16.21 16.04 9.94
CA LEU A 35 16.13 14.67 9.41
C LEU A 35 15.25 13.77 10.29
N ARG A 36 15.36 13.89 11.61
CA ARG A 36 14.50 13.16 12.56
C ARG A 36 13.03 13.54 12.40
N GLN A 37 12.73 14.83 12.29
CA GLN A 37 11.35 15.29 12.10
C GLN A 37 10.73 14.73 10.80
N TYR A 38 11.48 14.74 9.69
CA TYR A 38 11.02 14.15 8.43
C TYR A 38 10.85 12.63 8.52
N ALA A 39 11.79 11.93 9.17
CA ALA A 39 11.72 10.49 9.37
C ALA A 39 10.49 10.09 10.21
N ASP A 40 10.20 10.83 11.29
CA ASP A 40 9.05 10.55 12.16
C ASP A 40 7.73 10.73 11.41
N VAL A 41 7.58 11.79 10.61
CA VAL A 41 6.36 12.01 9.79
C VAL A 41 6.24 10.95 8.70
N GLY A 42 7.33 10.63 8.00
CA GLY A 42 7.35 9.59 6.97
C GLY A 42 6.93 8.23 7.53
N LEU A 43 7.51 7.84 8.66
CA LEU A 43 7.19 6.58 9.34
C LEU A 43 5.72 6.50 9.73
N ILE A 44 5.14 7.59 10.27
CA ILE A 44 3.72 7.61 10.63
C ILE A 44 2.84 7.42 9.39
N ILE A 45 3.13 8.12 8.29
CA ILE A 45 2.37 8.00 7.04
C ILE A 45 2.49 6.57 6.51
N ASP A 46 3.69 6.01 6.45
CA ASP A 46 3.92 4.66 5.94
C ASP A 46 3.20 3.60 6.78
N LEU A 47 3.18 3.74 8.11
CA LEU A 47 2.44 2.84 8.99
C LEU A 47 0.92 2.95 8.79
N VAL A 48 0.37 4.16 8.71
CA VAL A 48 -1.07 4.37 8.53
C VAL A 48 -1.52 3.87 7.16
N VAL A 49 -0.80 4.23 6.10
CA VAL A 49 -1.09 3.78 4.74
C VAL A 49 -0.91 2.27 4.64
N GLY A 50 0.18 1.72 5.19
CA GLY A 50 0.42 0.28 5.23
C GLY A 50 -0.68 -0.50 5.95
N ALA A 51 -1.14 -0.02 7.09
CA ALA A 51 -2.27 -0.61 7.82
C ALA A 51 -3.58 -0.53 7.02
N ALA A 52 -3.87 0.60 6.37
CA ALA A 52 -5.03 0.75 5.51
C ALA A 52 -4.97 -0.23 4.32
N PHE A 53 -3.81 -0.38 3.68
CA PHE A 53 -3.62 -1.36 2.62
C PHE A 53 -3.88 -2.79 3.10
N LEU A 54 -3.33 -3.17 4.25
CA LEU A 54 -3.52 -4.52 4.79
C LEU A 54 -4.99 -4.84 5.08
N THR A 55 -5.73 -3.88 5.63
CA THR A 55 -7.17 -4.07 5.86
C THR A 55 -7.96 -4.17 4.55
N LEU A 56 -7.64 -3.36 3.55
CA LEU A 56 -8.23 -3.45 2.20
C LEU A 56 -7.96 -4.80 1.54
N LEU A 57 -6.74 -5.31 1.63
CA LEU A 57 -6.40 -6.64 1.12
C LEU A 57 -7.27 -7.73 1.77
N MET A 58 -7.44 -7.66 3.09
CA MET A 58 -8.26 -8.62 3.82
C MET A 58 -9.75 -8.54 3.42
N ILE A 59 -10.27 -7.34 3.17
CA ILE A 59 -11.62 -7.14 2.64
C ILE A 59 -11.75 -7.80 1.26
N VAL A 60 -10.83 -7.53 0.34
CA VAL A 60 -10.87 -8.09 -1.02
C VAL A 60 -10.82 -9.62 -1.01
N ILE A 61 -9.95 -10.21 -0.18
CA ILE A 61 -9.87 -11.67 -0.02
C ILE A 61 -11.22 -12.22 0.44
N ASN A 62 -11.80 -11.64 1.49
CA ASN A 62 -13.08 -12.11 2.03
C ASN A 62 -14.22 -11.97 1.01
N THR A 63 -14.27 -10.85 0.28
CA THR A 63 -15.26 -10.62 -0.76
C THR A 63 -15.13 -11.65 -1.88
N MET A 64 -13.91 -11.96 -2.34
CA MET A 64 -13.72 -12.97 -3.40
C MET A 64 -14.01 -14.39 -2.90
N VAL A 65 -13.69 -14.71 -1.64
CA VAL A 65 -14.10 -15.98 -1.04
C VAL A 65 -15.63 -16.11 -1.03
N PHE A 66 -16.33 -15.02 -0.69
CA PHE A 66 -17.79 -14.99 -0.71
C PHE A 66 -18.36 -15.16 -2.13
N ALA A 67 -17.85 -14.41 -3.11
CA ALA A 67 -18.26 -14.52 -4.52
C ALA A 67 -18.06 -15.93 -5.10
N VAL A 68 -16.94 -16.58 -4.77
CA VAL A 68 -16.67 -17.98 -5.15
C VAL A 68 -17.69 -18.94 -4.52
N ARG A 69 -18.09 -18.69 -3.26
CA ARG A 69 -19.07 -19.53 -2.56
C ARG A 69 -20.46 -19.42 -3.18
N GLU A 70 -20.90 -18.23 -3.58
CA GLU A 70 -22.19 -18.05 -4.27
C GLU A 70 -22.24 -18.81 -5.61
N ARG A 71 -21.11 -18.85 -6.32
CA ARG A 71 -20.99 -19.51 -7.64
C ARG A 71 -20.45 -20.94 -7.56
N THR A 72 -20.54 -21.59 -6.39
CA THR A 72 -20.07 -22.97 -6.17
C THR A 72 -20.72 -23.96 -7.15
N PHE A 73 -22.00 -23.75 -7.47
CA PHE A 73 -22.74 -24.57 -8.44
C PHE A 73 -22.14 -24.48 -9.85
N GLU A 74 -21.86 -23.27 -10.34
CA GLU A 74 -21.23 -23.05 -11.65
C GLU A 74 -19.86 -23.72 -11.75
N ILE A 75 -19.05 -23.62 -10.68
CA ILE A 75 -17.75 -24.29 -10.57
C ILE A 75 -17.93 -25.81 -10.62
N GLY A 76 -18.97 -26.34 -9.96
CA GLY A 76 -19.35 -27.75 -10.03
C GLY A 76 -19.67 -28.21 -11.44
N VAL A 77 -20.49 -27.44 -12.16
CA VAL A 77 -20.84 -27.71 -13.58
C VAL A 77 -19.58 -27.73 -14.45
N LEU A 78 -18.70 -26.75 -14.32
CA LEU A 78 -17.43 -26.71 -15.08
C LEU A 78 -16.56 -27.95 -14.82
N LYS A 79 -16.47 -28.41 -13.56
CA LYS A 79 -15.74 -29.64 -13.22
C LYS A 79 -16.37 -30.89 -13.82
N THR A 80 -17.72 -30.97 -13.87
CA THR A 80 -18.40 -32.10 -14.53
C THR A 80 -18.18 -32.13 -16.05
N LEU A 81 -18.00 -30.96 -16.67
CA LEU A 81 -17.62 -30.83 -18.07
C LEU A 81 -16.13 -31.15 -18.35
N GLY A 82 -15.37 -31.56 -17.32
CA GLY A 82 -13.97 -31.97 -17.45
C GLY A 82 -12.95 -30.85 -17.30
N PHE A 83 -13.34 -29.66 -16.80
CA PHE A 83 -12.36 -28.62 -16.49
C PHE A 83 -11.46 -29.05 -15.33
N SER A 84 -10.15 -29.06 -15.58
CA SER A 84 -9.17 -29.29 -14.52
C SER A 84 -9.21 -28.17 -13.47
N GLY A 85 -8.89 -28.52 -12.22
CA GLY A 85 -8.80 -27.56 -11.13
C GLY A 85 -7.87 -26.37 -11.41
N LYS A 86 -6.79 -26.59 -12.17
CA LYS A 86 -5.85 -25.54 -12.58
C LYS A 86 -6.49 -24.51 -13.52
N ARG A 87 -7.41 -24.92 -14.40
CA ARG A 87 -8.14 -23.98 -15.28
C ARG A 87 -9.11 -23.12 -14.48
N ILE A 88 -9.75 -23.69 -13.45
CA ILE A 88 -10.63 -22.95 -12.55
C ILE A 88 -9.83 -21.95 -11.71
N LEU A 89 -8.65 -22.36 -11.23
CA LEU A 89 -7.72 -21.45 -10.55
C LEU A 89 -7.32 -20.27 -11.45
N ALA A 90 -6.93 -20.54 -12.70
CA ALA A 90 -6.57 -19.49 -13.65
C ALA A 90 -7.75 -18.55 -13.97
N LEU A 91 -8.98 -19.07 -14.03
CA LEU A 91 -10.19 -18.28 -14.24
C LEU A 91 -10.41 -17.28 -13.10
N VAL A 92 -10.39 -17.77 -11.85
CA VAL A 92 -10.63 -16.93 -10.65
C VAL A 92 -9.49 -15.93 -10.45
N LEU A 93 -8.25 -16.34 -10.71
CA LEU A 93 -7.10 -15.41 -10.70
C LEU A 93 -7.22 -14.33 -11.78
N GLY A 94 -7.69 -14.69 -12.98
CA GLY A 94 -7.94 -13.74 -14.05
C GLY A 94 -9.01 -12.71 -13.68
N GLU A 95 -10.12 -13.16 -13.08
CA GLU A 95 -11.18 -12.28 -12.58
C GLU A 95 -10.64 -11.30 -11.53
N THR A 96 -9.87 -11.82 -10.55
CA THR A 96 -9.25 -10.98 -9.52
C THR A 96 -8.27 -9.98 -10.13
N LEU A 97 -7.43 -10.43 -11.07
CA LEU A 97 -6.44 -9.57 -11.72
C LEU A 97 -7.10 -8.45 -12.53
N ILE A 98 -8.21 -8.73 -13.22
CA ILE A 98 -8.98 -7.70 -13.95
C ILE A 98 -9.48 -6.63 -12.98
N ILE A 99 -10.05 -7.02 -11.84
CA ILE A 99 -10.53 -6.08 -10.82
C ILE A 99 -9.37 -5.21 -10.31
N PHE A 100 -8.22 -5.82 -10.01
CA PHE A 100 -7.03 -5.10 -9.57
C PHE A 100 -6.48 -4.14 -10.63
N VAL A 101 -6.38 -4.57 -11.88
CA VAL A 101 -5.88 -3.74 -12.98
C VAL A 101 -6.80 -2.54 -13.21
N LEU A 102 -8.12 -2.75 -13.22
CA LEU A 102 -9.08 -1.66 -13.39
C LEU A 102 -9.02 -0.67 -12.22
N GLY A 103 -9.03 -1.17 -10.98
CA GLY A 103 -8.91 -0.33 -9.78
C GLY A 103 -7.57 0.40 -9.71
N GLY A 104 -6.48 -0.28 -10.05
CA GLY A 104 -5.12 0.26 -10.06
C GLY A 104 -4.94 1.35 -11.12
N LEU A 105 -5.47 1.15 -12.34
CA LEU A 105 -5.46 2.17 -13.39
C LEU A 105 -6.25 3.42 -12.95
N LEU A 106 -7.43 3.24 -12.38
CA LEU A 106 -8.21 4.35 -11.83
C LEU A 106 -7.46 5.07 -10.69
N GLY A 107 -6.86 4.32 -9.77
CA GLY A 107 -6.05 4.88 -8.68
C GLY A 107 -4.85 5.68 -9.18
N ILE A 108 -4.13 5.19 -10.19
CA ILE A 108 -3.00 5.90 -10.83
C ILE A 108 -3.47 7.20 -11.50
N ILE A 109 -4.60 7.16 -12.21
CA ILE A 109 -5.17 8.37 -12.84
C ILE A 109 -5.52 9.40 -11.77
N LEU A 110 -6.20 8.97 -10.70
CA LEU A 110 -6.56 9.85 -9.58
C LEU A 110 -5.32 10.43 -8.89
N ALA A 111 -4.31 9.60 -8.62
CA ALA A 111 -3.05 10.05 -8.04
C ALA A 111 -2.37 11.12 -8.91
N LYS A 112 -2.26 10.88 -10.22
CA LYS A 112 -1.72 11.87 -11.17
C LYS A 112 -2.52 13.17 -11.16
N THR A 113 -3.85 13.11 -11.16
CA THR A 113 -4.69 14.33 -11.12
C THR A 113 -4.52 15.08 -9.80
N ALA A 114 -4.42 14.38 -8.68
CA ALA A 114 -4.20 14.98 -7.37
C ALA A 114 -2.83 15.68 -7.30
N THR A 115 -1.77 15.08 -7.86
CA THR A 115 -0.45 15.70 -7.97
C THR A 115 -0.49 17.01 -8.77
N VAL A 116 -1.22 17.04 -9.89
CA VAL A 116 -1.35 18.26 -10.71
C VAL A 116 -2.12 19.36 -9.96
N LEU A 117 -3.19 18.99 -9.24
CA LEU A 117 -4.02 19.96 -8.49
C LEU A 117 -3.32 20.52 -7.25
N ALA A 118 -2.49 19.73 -6.57
CA ALA A 118 -1.74 20.18 -5.40
C ALA A 118 -0.69 21.26 -5.72
N GLY A 119 -0.30 21.37 -7.00
CA GLY A 119 0.65 22.36 -7.49
C GLY A 119 2.10 22.09 -7.05
N PRO A 120 3.05 22.87 -7.60
CA PRO A 120 4.49 22.69 -7.32
C PRO A 120 4.88 23.00 -5.86
N ALA A 121 3.98 23.59 -5.06
CA ALA A 121 4.23 23.95 -3.67
C ALA A 121 4.53 22.74 -2.77
N LEU A 122 4.02 21.55 -3.12
CA LEU A 122 4.30 20.31 -2.40
C LEU A 122 5.45 19.48 -3.01
N GLY A 123 6.05 19.92 -4.12
CA GLY A 123 7.16 19.22 -4.78
C GLY A 123 6.83 17.80 -5.26
N LEU A 124 5.54 17.45 -5.39
CA LEU A 124 5.11 16.11 -5.80
C LEU A 124 5.37 15.91 -7.30
N VAL A 125 6.19 14.91 -7.64
CA VAL A 125 6.50 14.57 -9.03
C VAL A 125 6.03 13.15 -9.33
N PHE A 126 5.12 13.02 -10.29
CA PHE A 126 4.71 11.72 -10.79
C PHE A 126 5.70 11.24 -11.85
N SER A 127 6.73 10.52 -11.41
CA SER A 127 7.77 9.95 -12.29
C SER A 127 7.29 8.68 -13.01
N PRO A 128 7.77 8.40 -14.24
CA PRO A 128 7.56 7.10 -14.90
C PRO A 128 7.99 5.89 -14.07
N THR A 129 8.97 6.06 -13.18
CA THR A 129 9.41 5.00 -12.25
C THR A 129 8.31 4.62 -11.26
N VAL A 130 7.65 5.62 -10.66
CA VAL A 130 6.52 5.42 -9.73
C VAL A 130 5.37 4.72 -10.41
N PHE A 131 5.10 5.05 -11.69
CA PHE A 131 4.09 4.35 -12.48
C PHE A 131 4.43 2.86 -12.65
N MET A 132 5.67 2.55 -12.99
CA MET A 132 6.13 1.17 -13.18
C MET A 132 6.04 0.36 -11.88
N GLU A 133 6.49 0.92 -10.77
CA GLU A 133 6.41 0.31 -9.43
C GLU A 133 4.94 0.08 -9.03
N SER A 134 4.07 1.07 -9.27
CA SER A 134 2.64 0.95 -8.99
C SER A 134 1.99 -0.15 -9.83
N ALA A 135 2.31 -0.22 -11.13
CA ALA A 135 1.79 -1.26 -12.01
C ALA A 135 2.24 -2.66 -11.58
N LEU A 136 3.51 -2.80 -11.18
CA LEU A 136 4.05 -4.06 -10.66
C LEU A 136 3.37 -4.46 -9.36
N LEU A 137 3.15 -3.50 -8.44
CA LEU A 137 2.44 -3.74 -7.19
C LEU A 137 0.99 -4.18 -7.44
N VAL A 138 0.27 -3.55 -8.37
CA VAL A 138 -1.12 -3.94 -8.70
C VAL A 138 -1.19 -5.39 -9.15
N ILE A 139 -0.29 -5.83 -10.03
CA ILE A 139 -0.24 -7.22 -10.50
C ILE A 139 0.13 -8.16 -9.35
N LEU A 140 1.17 -7.82 -8.58
CA LEU A 140 1.64 -8.66 -7.48
C LEU A 140 0.55 -8.85 -6.42
N LEU A 141 -0.09 -7.76 -6.00
CA LEU A 141 -1.15 -7.79 -4.99
C LEU A 141 -2.40 -8.50 -5.51
N GLY A 142 -2.77 -8.33 -6.78
CA GLY A 142 -3.89 -9.06 -7.40
C GLY A 142 -3.65 -10.57 -7.41
N LEU A 143 -2.43 -11.00 -7.73
CA LEU A 143 -2.05 -12.41 -7.68
C LEU A 143 -2.03 -12.94 -6.24
N MET A 144 -1.43 -12.20 -5.31
CA MET A 144 -1.32 -12.62 -3.90
C MET A 144 -2.69 -12.76 -3.23
N THR A 145 -3.57 -11.78 -3.42
CA THR A 145 -4.91 -11.79 -2.84
C THR A 145 -5.84 -12.79 -3.52
N GLY A 146 -5.75 -12.94 -4.84
CA GLY A 146 -6.57 -13.88 -5.61
C GLY A 146 -6.20 -15.34 -5.41
N LEU A 147 -4.97 -15.63 -4.95
CA LEU A 147 -4.49 -17.00 -4.81
C LEU A 147 -5.30 -17.81 -3.80
N ILE A 148 -5.62 -17.21 -2.64
CA ILE A 148 -6.41 -17.86 -1.57
C ILE A 148 -7.81 -18.29 -2.08
N PRO A 149 -8.66 -17.39 -2.61
CA PRO A 149 -9.97 -17.77 -3.12
C PRO A 149 -9.88 -18.68 -4.35
N ALA A 150 -8.89 -18.51 -5.23
CA ALA A 150 -8.72 -19.36 -6.40
C ALA A 150 -8.36 -20.82 -6.04
N ILE A 151 -7.51 -21.02 -5.01
CA ILE A 151 -7.25 -22.36 -4.46
C ILE A 151 -8.52 -22.93 -3.83
N GLY A 152 -9.30 -22.11 -3.13
CA GLY A 152 -10.62 -22.49 -2.61
C GLY A 152 -11.54 -23.03 -3.70
N ALA A 153 -11.71 -22.27 -4.79
CA ALA A 153 -12.53 -22.65 -5.95
C ALA A 153 -12.06 -23.96 -6.60
N MET A 154 -10.74 -24.11 -6.77
CA MET A 154 -10.14 -25.32 -7.32
C MET A 154 -10.44 -26.57 -6.46
N ARG A 155 -10.57 -26.42 -5.14
CA ARG A 155 -10.79 -27.53 -4.20
C ARG A 155 -12.25 -27.87 -3.92
N VAL A 156 -13.22 -27.11 -4.45
CA VAL A 156 -14.65 -27.43 -4.33
C VAL A 156 -14.95 -28.84 -4.85
N PRO A 157 -15.48 -29.77 -4.03
CA PRO A 157 -15.86 -31.09 -4.51
C PRO A 157 -17.18 -31.02 -5.29
N ILE A 158 -17.27 -31.81 -6.37
CA ILE A 158 -18.45 -31.84 -7.26
C ILE A 158 -19.71 -32.20 -6.47
N THR A 159 -19.62 -33.16 -5.56
CA THR A 159 -20.76 -33.61 -4.74
C THR A 159 -21.30 -32.52 -3.81
N ALA A 160 -20.45 -31.63 -3.29
CA ALA A 160 -20.92 -30.51 -2.47
C ALA A 160 -21.59 -29.43 -3.33
N ALA A 161 -21.13 -29.22 -4.56
CA ALA A 161 -21.73 -28.23 -5.46
C ALA A 161 -23.19 -28.55 -5.80
N PHE A 162 -23.54 -29.84 -5.94
CA PHE A 162 -24.92 -30.26 -6.22
C PHE A 162 -25.80 -30.46 -4.98
N ARG A 163 -25.21 -30.55 -3.78
CA ARG A 163 -25.97 -30.65 -2.51
C ARG A 163 -26.46 -29.30 -2.00
N ALA A 164 -25.88 -28.19 -2.47
CA ALA A 164 -26.20 -26.84 -2.04
C ALA A 164 -27.54 -26.28 -2.59
N ARG A 165 -28.37 -27.13 -3.22
CA ARG A 165 -29.64 -26.74 -3.85
C ARG A 165 -30.75 -27.71 -3.49
#